data_AF-F7XAY7-F1
#
_entry.id   AF-F7XAY7-F1
#
_cell.length_a   1.000
_cell.length_b   1.000
_cell.length_c   1.000
_cell.angle_alpha   90.00
_cell.angle_beta   90.00
_cell.angle_gamma   90.00
#
_symmetry.space_group_name_H-M   'P 1'
#
loop_
_entity.id
_entity.type
_entity.pdbx_description
1 polymer ?
#
loop_
_entity_poly.entity_id
_entity_poly.type
_entity_poly.pdbx_seq_one_letter_code
_entity_poly.pdbx_strand_id
1 'polypeptide(L)'
;MSEKVPGNGGSKHLFYGVLNPVDRSNEVLFGLIMVMTFTNSLSTTEAGRADVRSMLVGAVGCNLAWGIIDAVMYFMSSMAERKLSERTVHRVRTADDVKAARGIVAEALPGIILPALSSEDLERIRRHLASLPDDEVRARPTTRDVISALGVFLLVFLCTFPVVFPFIVMTNALAAVKVSNAIATALLFLAGYTLGRHSGNPVGLALAMVAIGLILVALASALGG
;
A
#
# COMPACT_ATOMS: atom_id res chain seq x y z
N MET A 1 39.65 -3.20 18.71
CA MET A 1 38.96 -4.36 18.11
C MET A 1 37.57 -3.88 17.73
N SER A 2 37.39 -3.46 16.47
CA SER A 2 36.19 -2.77 16.01
C SER A 2 35.17 -3.81 15.60
N GLU A 3 34.17 -4.03 16.45
CA GLU A 3 33.04 -4.89 16.15
C GLU A 3 32.19 -4.18 15.10
N LYS A 4 32.37 -4.56 13.83
CA LYS A 4 31.46 -4.22 12.74
C LYS A 4 30.09 -4.78 13.10
N VAL A 5 29.22 -3.95 13.67
CA VAL A 5 27.78 -4.23 13.71
C VAL A 5 27.34 -4.32 12.25
N PRO A 6 26.94 -5.49 11.74
CA PRO A 6 26.47 -5.59 10.37
C PRO A 6 25.22 -4.71 10.26
N GLY A 7 25.24 -3.78 9.31
CA GLY A 7 24.11 -2.92 8.95
C GLY A 7 22.93 -3.74 8.45
N ASN A 8 22.25 -4.43 9.36
CA ASN A 8 21.05 -5.22 9.12
C ASN A 8 19.77 -4.35 9.22
N GLY A 9 19.94 -3.03 9.33
CA GLY A 9 18.84 -2.06 9.41
C GLY A 9 18.06 -1.92 8.10
N GLY A 10 18.74 -2.08 6.95
CA GLY A 10 18.08 -2.08 5.65
C GLY A 10 17.19 -3.29 5.42
N SER A 11 17.58 -4.46 5.94
CA SER A 11 16.81 -5.70 5.74
C SER A 11 15.51 -5.74 6.52
N LYS A 12 15.47 -5.13 7.71
CA LYS A 12 14.26 -5.06 8.54
C LYS A 12 13.27 -4.04 7.97
N HIS A 13 13.69 -2.81 7.66
CA HIS A 13 12.80 -1.81 7.04
C HIS A 13 12.25 -2.23 5.67
N LEU A 14 12.99 -3.03 4.88
CA LEU A 14 12.55 -3.44 3.53
C LEU A 14 11.46 -4.51 3.49
N PHE A 15 11.36 -5.40 4.48
CA PHE A 15 10.22 -6.34 4.55
C PHE A 15 8.97 -5.67 5.10
N TYR A 16 9.11 -4.59 5.88
CA TYR A 16 7.97 -3.75 6.27
C TYR A 16 7.31 -3.07 5.08
N GLY A 17 8.03 -2.76 3.99
CA GLY A 17 7.44 -2.14 2.79
C GLY A 17 6.45 -3.05 2.05
N VAL A 18 6.67 -4.37 2.02
CA VAL A 18 5.75 -5.32 1.35
C VAL A 18 4.64 -5.81 2.30
N LEU A 19 4.78 -5.56 3.61
CA LEU A 19 3.97 -6.17 4.66
C LEU A 19 3.45 -5.22 5.75
N ASN A 20 3.59 -3.91 5.61
CA ASN A 20 2.95 -2.97 6.53
C ASN A 20 1.44 -3.28 6.52
N PRO A 21 0.87 -3.69 7.66
CA PRO A 21 -0.53 -4.11 7.71
C PRO A 21 -1.48 -3.01 7.24
N VAL A 22 -1.10 -1.73 7.41
CA VAL A 22 -1.88 -0.58 6.94
C VAL A 22 -1.88 -0.53 5.41
N ASP A 23 -0.70 -0.49 4.79
CA ASP A 23 -0.56 -0.36 3.33
C ASP A 23 -1.24 -1.54 2.63
N ARG A 24 -1.00 -2.77 3.09
CA ARG A 24 -1.69 -3.96 2.58
C ARG A 24 -3.21 -3.87 2.66
N SER A 25 -3.73 -3.35 3.77
CA SER A 25 -5.17 -3.22 3.95
C SER A 25 -5.76 -2.15 3.03
N ASN A 26 -5.01 -1.07 2.78
CA ASN A 26 -5.39 -0.02 1.84
C ASN A 26 -5.40 -0.54 0.40
N GLU A 27 -4.38 -1.29 -0.02
CA GLU A 27 -4.36 -1.88 -1.37
C GLU A 27 -5.53 -2.85 -1.59
N VAL A 28 -5.83 -3.69 -0.57
CA VAL A 28 -6.99 -4.57 -0.62
C VAL A 28 -8.31 -3.78 -0.62
N LEU A 29 -8.42 -2.70 0.17
CA LEU A 29 -9.59 -1.82 0.18
C LEU A 29 -9.87 -1.26 -1.21
N PHE A 30 -8.86 -0.62 -1.82
CA PHE A 30 -9.00 0.05 -3.11
C PHE A 30 -9.24 -0.94 -4.24
N GLY A 31 -8.51 -2.07 -4.26
CA GLY A 31 -8.73 -3.13 -5.23
C GLY A 31 -10.15 -3.69 -5.17
N LEU A 32 -10.68 -3.96 -3.97
CA LEU A 32 -12.05 -4.48 -3.81
C LEU A 32 -13.11 -3.46 -4.22
N ILE A 33 -12.96 -2.18 -3.84
CA ILE A 33 -13.86 -1.10 -4.27
C ILE A 33 -13.89 -1.00 -5.79
N MET A 34 -12.72 -1.03 -6.43
CA MET A 34 -12.59 -0.92 -7.88
C MET A 34 -13.33 -2.06 -8.59
N VAL A 35 -13.15 -3.32 -8.16
CA VAL A 35 -13.87 -4.46 -8.74
C VAL A 35 -15.37 -4.36 -8.55
N MET A 36 -15.81 -4.02 -7.34
CA MET A 36 -17.23 -3.90 -7.02
C MET A 36 -17.89 -2.81 -7.87
N THR A 37 -17.23 -1.66 -8.01
CA THR A 37 -17.71 -0.58 -8.88
C THR A 37 -17.80 -1.05 -10.33
N PHE A 38 -16.72 -1.58 -10.91
CA PHE A 38 -16.71 -2.03 -12.30
C PHE A 38 -17.77 -3.09 -12.60
N THR A 39 -17.89 -4.10 -11.72
CA THR A 39 -18.90 -5.16 -11.88
C THR A 39 -20.33 -4.65 -11.70
N ASN A 40 -20.56 -3.66 -10.81
CA ASN A 40 -21.84 -3.00 -10.67
C ASN A 40 -22.18 -2.16 -11.91
N SER A 41 -21.25 -1.39 -12.45
CA SER A 41 -21.45 -0.56 -13.65
C SER A 41 -21.84 -1.42 -14.86
N LEU A 42 -21.12 -2.53 -15.09
CA LEU A 42 -21.50 -3.48 -16.15
C LEU A 42 -22.89 -4.07 -15.93
N SER A 43 -23.26 -4.36 -14.67
CA SER A 43 -24.56 -4.94 -14.34
C SER A 43 -25.73 -3.98 -14.55
N THR A 44 -25.53 -2.67 -14.33
CA THR A 44 -26.57 -1.64 -14.49
C THR A 44 -26.72 -1.21 -15.95
N THR A 45 -25.62 -1.10 -16.70
CA THR A 45 -25.66 -0.71 -18.12
C THR A 45 -26.18 -1.83 -19.03
N GLU A 46 -25.86 -3.10 -18.75
CA GLU A 46 -26.18 -4.22 -19.63
C GLU A 46 -27.24 -5.18 -19.06
N ALA A 47 -28.05 -4.75 -18.08
CA ALA A 47 -29.05 -5.56 -17.40
C ALA A 47 -29.91 -6.41 -18.39
N GLY A 48 -29.58 -7.70 -18.52
CA GLY A 48 -30.27 -8.68 -19.38
C GLY A 48 -29.63 -8.97 -20.75
N ARG A 49 -28.60 -8.23 -21.18
CA ARG A 49 -27.85 -8.48 -22.44
C ARG A 49 -26.38 -8.84 -22.24
N ALA A 50 -25.80 -8.57 -21.06
CA ALA A 50 -24.43 -8.97 -20.74
C ALA A 50 -24.28 -10.50 -20.76
N ASP A 51 -23.42 -10.99 -21.64
CA ASP A 51 -22.88 -12.35 -21.51
C ASP A 51 -21.99 -12.38 -20.26
N VAL A 52 -22.20 -13.38 -19.38
CA VAL A 52 -21.34 -13.60 -18.20
C VAL A 52 -19.87 -13.68 -18.61
N ARG A 53 -19.60 -14.21 -19.80
CA ARG A 53 -18.24 -14.28 -20.35
C ARG A 53 -17.63 -12.89 -20.57
N SER A 54 -18.40 -11.93 -21.06
CA SER A 54 -17.94 -10.54 -21.22
C SER A 54 -17.66 -9.90 -19.86
N MET A 55 -18.53 -10.13 -18.86
CA MET A 55 -18.31 -9.65 -17.49
C MET A 55 -17.07 -10.28 -16.85
N LEU A 56 -16.84 -11.58 -17.07
CA LEU A 56 -15.68 -12.30 -16.58
C LEU A 56 -14.38 -11.73 -17.18
N VAL A 57 -14.32 -11.55 -18.50
CA VAL A 57 -13.15 -10.97 -19.17
C VAL A 57 -12.91 -9.55 -18.67
N GLY A 58 -13.96 -8.75 -18.54
CA GLY A 58 -13.89 -7.41 -17.96
C GLY A 58 -13.34 -7.42 -16.54
N ALA A 59 -13.90 -8.25 -15.65
CA ALA A 59 -13.50 -8.31 -14.24
C ALA A 59 -12.07 -8.82 -14.05
N VAL A 60 -11.64 -9.85 -14.79
CA VAL A 60 -10.25 -10.34 -14.79
C VAL A 60 -9.30 -9.27 -15.32
N GLY A 61 -9.64 -8.62 -16.43
CA GLY A 61 -8.84 -7.56 -17.03
C GLY A 61 -8.68 -6.36 -16.09
N CYS A 62 -9.76 -5.97 -15.43
CA CYS A 62 -9.78 -4.89 -14.44
C CYS A 62 -8.88 -5.21 -13.24
N ASN A 63 -8.97 -6.42 -12.69
CA ASN A 63 -8.10 -6.89 -11.61
C ASN A 63 -6.62 -6.91 -11.99
N LEU A 64 -6.32 -7.40 -13.20
CA LEU A 64 -4.96 -7.46 -13.69
C LEU A 64 -4.38 -6.04 -13.86
N ALA A 65 -5.14 -5.14 -14.47
CA ALA A 65 -4.72 -3.75 -14.68
C ALA A 65 -4.47 -3.04 -13.34
N TRP A 66 -5.39 -3.19 -12.38
CA TRP A 66 -5.25 -2.58 -11.06
C TRP A 66 -4.04 -3.09 -10.29
N GLY A 67 -3.83 -4.41 -10.24
CA GLY A 67 -2.62 -4.95 -9.60
C GLY A 67 -1.32 -4.43 -10.22
N ILE A 68 -1.28 -4.22 -11.54
CA ILE A 68 -0.11 -3.64 -12.23
C ILE A 68 0.09 -2.19 -11.80
N ILE A 69 -1.00 -1.40 -11.74
CA ILE A 69 -0.97 -0.01 -11.28
C ILE A 69 -0.41 0.06 -9.85
N ASP A 70 -0.90 -0.78 -8.92
CA ASP A 70 -0.43 -0.79 -7.54
C ASP A 70 1.06 -1.16 -7.45
N ALA A 71 1.52 -2.13 -8.23
CA ALA A 71 2.94 -2.48 -8.28
C ALA A 71 3.83 -1.33 -8.78
N VAL A 72 3.38 -0.61 -9.81
CA VAL A 72 4.10 0.56 -10.33
C VAL A 72 4.09 1.70 -9.31
N MET A 73 2.94 1.99 -8.70
CA MET A 73 2.79 3.03 -7.68
C MET A 73 3.64 2.73 -6.44
N TYR A 74 3.65 1.47 -6.01
CA TYR A 74 4.52 0.98 -4.94
C TYR A 74 6.00 1.21 -5.27
N PHE A 75 6.43 0.81 -6.47
CA PHE A 75 7.81 0.99 -6.92
C PHE A 75 8.20 2.48 -6.98
N MET A 76 7.32 3.33 -7.49
CA MET A 76 7.52 4.77 -7.54
C MET A 76 7.62 5.37 -6.13
N SER A 77 6.74 4.98 -5.20
CA SER A 77 6.76 5.43 -3.81
C SER A 77 8.07 5.04 -3.12
N SER A 78 8.48 3.77 -3.25
CA SER A 78 9.75 3.28 -2.69
C SER A 78 10.96 4.06 -3.23
N MET A 79 10.95 4.38 -4.53
CA MET A 79 12.01 5.21 -5.11
C MET A 79 11.99 6.65 -4.59
N ALA A 80 10.81 7.24 -4.43
CA ALA A 80 10.64 8.58 -3.90
C ALA A 80 11.13 8.67 -2.43
N GLU A 81 10.77 7.70 -1.58
CA GLU A 81 11.25 7.62 -0.19
C GLU A 81 12.77 7.54 -0.10
N ARG A 82 13.39 6.71 -0.95
CA ARG A 82 14.86 6.62 -1.03
C ARG A 82 15.48 7.93 -1.49
N LYS A 83 14.88 8.60 -2.49
CA LYS A 83 15.35 9.91 -2.98
C LYS A 83 15.21 11.01 -1.93
N LEU A 84 14.13 11.00 -1.16
CA LEU A 84 13.96 11.91 -0.02
C LEU A 84 15.01 11.65 1.06
N SER A 85 15.29 10.38 1.36
CA SER A 85 16.34 9.98 2.30
C SER A 85 17.73 10.43 1.85
N GLU A 86 18.07 10.22 0.56
CA GLU A 86 19.30 10.71 -0.09
C GLU A 86 19.42 12.24 0.07
N ARG A 87 18.32 12.96 -0.23
CA ARG A 87 18.26 14.42 -0.13
C ARG A 87 18.43 14.91 1.32
N THR A 88 17.86 14.22 2.30
CA THR A 88 18.02 14.56 3.72
C THR A 88 19.48 14.45 4.16
N VAL A 89 20.16 13.34 3.80
CA VAL A 89 21.59 13.17 4.12
C VAL A 89 22.42 14.25 3.41
N HIS A 90 22.13 14.55 2.15
CA HIS A 90 22.80 15.61 1.42
C HIS A 90 22.61 16.97 2.11
N ARG A 91 21.37 17.34 2.48
CA ARG A 91 21.07 18.58 3.23
C ARG A 91 21.83 18.66 4.55
N VAL A 92 21.95 17.55 5.28
CA VAL A 92 22.73 17.50 6.53
C VAL A 92 24.21 17.79 6.30
N ARG A 93 24.78 17.33 5.18
CA ARG A 93 26.19 17.53 4.83
C ARG A 93 26.51 18.93 4.30
N THR A 94 25.55 19.55 3.60
CA THR A 94 25.74 20.86 2.96
C THR A 94 25.15 22.01 3.77
N ALA A 95 24.64 21.78 4.97
CA ALA A 95 24.08 22.82 5.82
C ALA A 95 25.17 23.82 6.26
N ASP A 96 24.81 25.11 6.27
CA ASP A 96 25.75 26.22 6.55
C ASP A 96 26.29 26.19 7.97
N ASP A 97 25.49 25.73 8.93
CA ASP A 97 25.90 25.59 10.33
C ASP A 97 25.36 24.32 11.01
N VAL A 98 25.95 24.00 12.16
CA VAL A 98 25.63 22.80 12.95
C VAL A 98 24.19 22.82 13.47
N LYS A 99 23.64 24.00 13.77
CA LYS A 99 22.27 24.16 14.29
C LYS A 99 21.24 23.88 13.19
N ALA A 100 21.45 24.39 11.99
CA ALA A 100 20.65 24.13 10.80
C ALA A 100 20.68 22.63 10.45
N ALA A 101 21.87 22.01 10.49
CA ALA A 101 22.03 20.58 10.25
C ALA A 101 21.27 19.72 11.28
N ARG A 102 21.30 20.08 12.58
CA ARG A 102 20.49 19.41 13.61
C ARG A 102 18.98 19.63 13.40
N GLY A 103 18.58 20.81 12.92
CA GLY A 103 17.20 21.11 12.54
C GLY A 103 16.69 20.16 11.45
N ILE A 104 17.48 19.93 10.40
CA ILE A 104 17.15 18.98 9.33
C ILE A 104 16.99 17.55 9.86
N VAL A 105 17.84 17.12 10.81
CA VAL A 105 17.70 15.82 11.46
C VAL A 105 16.41 15.76 12.27
N ALA A 106 16.08 16.81 13.03
CA ALA A 106 14.85 16.86 13.80
C ALA A 106 13.59 16.82 12.91
N GLU A 107 13.58 17.53 11.78
CA GLU A 107 12.49 17.49 10.79
C GLU A 107 12.23 16.09 10.24
N ALA A 108 13.26 15.26 10.14
CA ALA A 108 13.17 13.91 9.58
C ALA A 108 12.74 12.85 10.60
N LEU A 109 12.74 13.16 11.91
CA LEU A 109 12.40 12.21 12.96
C LEU A 109 10.90 12.28 13.31
N PRO A 110 10.27 11.16 13.71
CA PRO A 110 8.89 11.16 14.19
C PRO A 110 8.69 12.14 15.35
N GLY A 111 7.64 12.96 15.27
CA GLY A 111 7.38 14.00 16.27
C GLY A 111 7.24 13.48 17.71
N ILE A 112 6.83 12.22 17.88
CA ILE A 112 6.66 11.60 19.20
C ILE A 112 7.99 11.34 19.94
N ILE A 113 9.10 11.16 19.21
CA ILE A 113 10.42 10.90 19.83
C ILE A 113 11.23 12.18 20.03
N LEU A 114 10.94 13.25 19.29
CA LEU A 114 11.69 14.51 19.37
C LEU A 114 11.81 15.10 20.78
N PRO A 115 10.76 15.12 21.63
CA PRO A 115 10.86 15.67 22.98
C PRO A 115 11.79 14.87 23.90
N ALA A 116 12.05 13.60 23.59
CA ALA A 116 12.93 12.74 24.37
C ALA A 116 14.41 12.87 23.98
N LEU A 117 14.72 13.57 22.88
CA LEU A 117 16.07 13.69 22.35
C LEU A 117 16.70 15.02 22.78
N SER A 118 17.92 14.94 23.31
CA SER A 118 18.71 16.13 23.59
C SER A 118 19.38 16.67 22.32
N SER A 119 19.91 17.89 22.40
CA SER A 119 20.73 18.46 21.32
C SER A 119 22.00 17.64 21.04
N GLU A 120 22.51 16.91 22.03
CA GLU A 120 23.65 16.00 21.87
C GLU A 120 23.25 14.73 21.12
N ASP A 121 22.05 14.20 21.35
CA ASP A 121 21.54 13.03 20.62
C ASP A 121 21.35 13.35 19.14
N LEU A 122 20.75 14.52 18.85
CA LEU A 122 20.62 15.00 17.47
C LEU A 122 21.98 15.23 16.82
N GLU A 123 22.97 15.71 17.57
CA GLU A 123 24.34 15.84 17.08
C GLU A 123 25.00 14.49 16.79
N ARG A 124 24.77 13.49 17.64
CA ARG A 124 25.26 12.13 17.39
C ARG A 124 24.66 11.57 16.10
N ILE A 125 23.34 11.68 15.92
CA ILE A 125 22.65 11.23 14.70
C ILE A 125 23.20 11.98 13.48
N ARG A 126 23.31 13.31 13.54
CA ARG A 126 23.87 14.15 12.47
C ARG A 126 25.25 13.67 12.03
N ARG A 127 26.16 13.40 12.98
CA ARG A 127 27.51 12.90 12.69
C ARG A 127 27.49 11.55 11.99
N HIS A 128 26.61 10.63 12.42
CA HIS A 128 26.47 9.33 11.78
C HIS A 128 25.93 9.45 10.34
N LEU A 129 24.93 10.30 10.11
CA LEU A 129 24.39 10.56 8.77
C LEU A 129 25.43 11.21 7.87
N ALA A 130 26.19 12.17 8.40
CA ALA A 130 27.28 12.82 7.66
C ALA A 130 28.40 11.85 7.28
N SER A 131 28.67 10.83 8.12
CA SER A 131 29.71 9.82 7.86
C SER A 131 29.29 8.67 6.95
N LEU A 132 28.02 8.61 6.52
CA LEU A 132 27.57 7.53 5.62
C LEU A 132 28.35 7.58 4.29
N PRO A 133 28.74 6.43 3.71
CA PRO A 133 29.28 6.39 2.35
C PRO A 133 28.26 6.88 1.30
N ASP A 134 28.72 7.53 0.22
CA ASP A 134 27.84 8.02 -0.86
C ASP A 134 27.10 6.89 -1.58
N ASP A 135 27.72 5.73 -1.70
CA ASP A 135 27.13 4.53 -2.30
C ASP A 135 25.99 3.94 -1.47
N GLU A 136 26.07 4.03 -0.14
CA GLU A 136 24.98 3.61 0.76
C GLU A 136 23.76 4.55 0.70
N VAL A 137 23.99 5.82 0.37
CA VAL A 137 22.95 6.88 0.36
C VAL A 137 22.31 7.02 -1.02
N ARG A 138 22.96 6.56 -2.09
CA ARG A 138 22.50 6.76 -3.47
C ARG A 138 21.19 6.01 -3.73
N ALA A 139 20.12 6.73 -4.06
CA ALA A 139 18.86 6.09 -4.43
C ALA A 139 18.94 5.53 -5.85
N ARG A 140 19.13 4.22 -5.94
CA ARG A 140 19.08 3.42 -7.17
C ARG A 140 18.01 2.33 -7.04
N PRO A 141 17.33 2.00 -8.14
CA PRO A 141 16.45 0.84 -8.18
C PRO A 141 17.26 -0.43 -7.91
N THR A 142 16.75 -1.25 -7.02
CA THR A 142 17.32 -2.55 -6.69
C THR A 142 16.39 -3.66 -7.19
N THR A 143 16.94 -4.85 -7.46
CA THR A 143 16.15 -6.04 -7.79
C THR A 143 15.11 -6.34 -6.72
N ARG A 144 15.41 -5.98 -5.47
CA ARG A 144 14.50 -6.16 -4.33
C ARG A 144 13.26 -5.27 -4.44
N ASP A 145 13.38 -4.06 -4.97
CA ASP A 145 12.23 -3.17 -5.18
C ASP A 145 11.27 -3.75 -6.23
N VAL A 146 11.81 -4.40 -7.27
CA VAL A 146 11.02 -5.10 -8.29
C VAL A 146 10.31 -6.33 -7.71
N ILE A 147 11.00 -7.13 -6.90
CA ILE A 147 10.41 -8.28 -6.21
C ILE A 147 9.29 -7.82 -5.26
N SER A 148 9.50 -6.73 -4.54
CA SER A 148 8.51 -6.14 -3.64
C SER A 148 7.27 -5.65 -4.41
N ALA A 149 7.46 -4.94 -5.51
CA ALA A 149 6.37 -4.51 -6.40
C ALA A 149 5.59 -5.71 -6.96
N LEU A 150 6.29 -6.77 -7.39
CA LEU A 150 5.65 -8.02 -7.82
C LEU A 150 4.87 -8.68 -6.67
N GLY A 151 5.38 -8.60 -5.44
CA GLY A 151 4.68 -9.07 -4.24
C GLY A 151 3.35 -8.32 -4.02
N VAL A 152 3.33 -7.01 -4.20
CA VAL A 152 2.11 -6.18 -4.12
C VAL A 152 1.13 -6.57 -5.24
N PHE A 153 1.60 -6.67 -6.49
CA PHE A 153 0.79 -7.15 -7.61
C PHE A 153 0.12 -8.48 -7.30
N LEU A 154 0.91 -9.48 -6.87
CA LEU A 154 0.40 -10.81 -6.59
C LEU A 154 -0.57 -10.81 -5.42
N LEU A 155 -0.30 -10.03 -4.38
CA LEU A 155 -1.20 -9.89 -3.24
C LEU A 155 -2.55 -9.34 -3.69
N VAL A 156 -2.56 -8.22 -4.40
CA VAL A 156 -3.79 -7.56 -4.84
C VAL A 156 -4.56 -8.44 -5.81
N PHE A 157 -3.88 -9.02 -6.79
CA PHE A 157 -4.49 -9.91 -7.77
C PHE A 157 -5.10 -11.17 -7.12
N LEU A 158 -4.37 -11.83 -6.21
CA LEU A 158 -4.86 -13.03 -5.53
C LEU A 158 -5.96 -12.73 -4.51
N CYS A 159 -5.92 -11.58 -3.83
CA CYS A 159 -6.97 -11.16 -2.90
C CYS A 159 -8.27 -10.78 -3.63
N THR A 160 -8.19 -10.27 -4.85
CA THR A 160 -9.37 -9.89 -5.66
C THR A 160 -9.90 -11.05 -6.52
N PHE A 161 -9.11 -12.11 -6.73
CA PHE A 161 -9.53 -13.28 -7.50
C PHE A 161 -10.81 -13.97 -6.98
N PRO A 162 -11.02 -14.18 -5.66
CA PRO A 162 -12.27 -14.75 -5.14
C PRO A 162 -13.53 -13.98 -5.54
N VAL A 163 -13.41 -12.66 -5.78
CA VAL A 163 -14.52 -11.81 -6.21
C VAL A 163 -14.91 -12.12 -7.66
N VAL A 164 -13.97 -12.56 -8.48
CA VAL A 164 -14.21 -12.92 -9.90
C VAL A 164 -14.71 -14.36 -10.05
N PHE A 165 -14.41 -15.22 -9.09
CA PHE A 165 -14.79 -16.64 -9.11
C PHE A 165 -16.28 -16.92 -9.43
N PRO A 166 -17.27 -16.16 -8.92
CA PRO A 166 -18.68 -16.36 -9.26
C PRO A 166 -18.97 -16.27 -10.76
N PHE A 167 -18.27 -15.41 -11.49
CA PHE A 167 -18.44 -15.25 -12.94
C PHE A 167 -17.88 -16.43 -13.75
N ILE A 168 -17.08 -17.31 -13.14
CA ILE A 168 -16.58 -18.54 -13.76
C ILE A 168 -17.63 -19.66 -13.66
N VAL A 169 -18.32 -19.74 -12.53
CA VAL A 169 -19.18 -20.90 -12.20
C VAL A 169 -20.67 -20.64 -12.40
N MET A 170 -21.11 -19.37 -12.44
CA MET A 170 -22.52 -19.01 -12.52
C MET A 170 -22.88 -18.52 -13.92
N THR A 171 -24.02 -18.97 -14.46
CA THR A 171 -24.51 -18.54 -15.78
C THR A 171 -25.39 -17.29 -15.71
N ASN A 172 -25.92 -16.95 -14.52
CA ASN A 172 -26.75 -15.76 -14.33
C ASN A 172 -25.89 -14.59 -13.86
N ALA A 173 -25.73 -13.58 -14.72
CA ALA A 173 -24.96 -12.37 -14.48
C ALA A 173 -25.38 -11.63 -13.19
N LEU A 174 -26.68 -11.39 -13.00
CA LEU A 174 -27.19 -10.65 -11.84
C LEU A 174 -26.95 -11.40 -10.53
N ALA A 175 -27.05 -12.74 -10.57
CA ALA A 175 -26.72 -13.57 -9.41
C ALA A 175 -25.21 -13.58 -9.13
N ALA A 176 -24.38 -13.67 -10.18
CA ALA A 176 -22.91 -13.62 -10.05
C ALA A 176 -22.42 -12.32 -9.41
N VAL A 177 -22.98 -11.18 -9.81
CA VAL A 177 -22.67 -9.86 -9.21
C VAL A 177 -23.03 -9.81 -7.73
N LYS A 178 -24.20 -10.33 -7.33
CA LYS A 178 -24.60 -10.36 -5.92
C LYS A 178 -23.65 -11.22 -5.07
N VAL A 179 -23.26 -12.39 -5.58
CA VAL A 179 -22.32 -13.28 -4.89
C VAL A 179 -20.93 -12.64 -4.83
N SER A 180 -20.47 -12.04 -5.93
CA SER A 180 -19.23 -11.26 -6.01
C SER A 180 -19.18 -10.16 -4.94
N ASN A 181 -20.24 -9.35 -4.84
CA ASN A 181 -20.34 -8.28 -3.85
C ASN A 181 -20.35 -8.80 -2.40
N ALA A 182 -20.99 -9.95 -2.15
CA ALA A 182 -20.95 -10.60 -0.84
C ALA A 182 -19.53 -11.06 -0.48
N ILE A 183 -18.80 -11.66 -1.43
CA ILE A 183 -17.40 -12.07 -1.25
C ILE A 183 -16.52 -10.84 -0.98
N ALA A 184 -16.65 -9.80 -1.78
CA ALA A 184 -15.88 -8.57 -1.61
C ALA A 184 -16.15 -7.91 -0.24
N THR A 185 -17.41 -7.88 0.20
CA THR A 185 -17.79 -7.38 1.53
C THR A 185 -17.14 -8.21 2.65
N ALA A 186 -17.12 -9.54 2.53
CA ALA A 186 -16.47 -10.42 3.49
C ALA A 186 -14.94 -10.20 3.53
N LEU A 187 -14.32 -9.99 2.37
CA LEU A 187 -12.89 -9.70 2.27
C LEU A 187 -12.54 -8.32 2.85
N LEU A 188 -13.38 -7.30 2.63
CA LEU A 188 -13.24 -5.98 3.29
C LEU A 188 -13.30 -6.11 4.80
N PHE A 189 -14.25 -6.89 5.32
CA PHE A 189 -14.36 -7.16 6.75
C PHE A 189 -13.12 -7.86 7.29
N LEU A 190 -12.64 -8.91 6.59
CA LEU A 190 -11.46 -9.66 7.01
C LEU A 190 -10.20 -8.79 7.01
N ALA A 191 -9.99 -8.01 5.96
CA ALA A 191 -8.87 -7.08 5.88
C ALA A 191 -8.91 -6.06 7.03
N GLY A 192 -10.06 -5.41 7.26
CA GLY A 192 -10.22 -4.46 8.37
C GLY A 192 -10.06 -5.11 9.74
N TYR A 193 -10.51 -6.35 9.90
CA TYR A 193 -10.32 -7.13 11.13
C TYR A 193 -8.83 -7.43 11.37
N THR A 194 -8.11 -7.86 10.33
CA THR A 194 -6.66 -8.11 10.44
C THR A 194 -5.87 -6.84 10.74
N LEU A 195 -6.24 -5.71 10.13
CA LEU A 195 -5.68 -4.41 10.45
C LEU A 195 -5.93 -4.05 11.91
N GLY A 196 -7.19 -4.13 12.36
CA GLY A 196 -7.54 -3.72 13.71
C GLY A 196 -7.04 -4.64 14.81
N ARG A 197 -6.61 -5.87 14.52
CA ARG A 197 -5.84 -6.68 15.48
C ARG A 197 -4.51 -6.02 15.85
N HIS A 198 -3.87 -5.30 14.93
CA HIS A 198 -2.62 -4.59 15.21
C HIS A 198 -2.83 -3.30 16.02
N SER A 199 -4.01 -2.69 15.90
CA SER A 199 -4.37 -1.44 16.59
C SER A 199 -5.19 -1.64 17.87
N GLY A 200 -5.51 -2.89 18.26
CA GLY A 200 -6.31 -3.21 19.45
C GLY A 200 -7.83 -3.02 19.29
N ASN A 201 -8.33 -2.66 18.10
CA ASN A 201 -9.75 -2.50 17.80
C ASN A 201 -10.15 -3.26 16.51
N PRO A 202 -10.15 -4.61 16.52
CA PRO A 202 -10.36 -5.42 15.33
C PRO A 202 -11.77 -5.28 14.74
N VAL A 203 -12.81 -5.30 15.58
CA VAL A 203 -14.19 -5.24 15.09
C VAL A 203 -14.56 -3.84 14.60
N GLY A 204 -14.13 -2.79 15.30
CA GLY A 204 -14.41 -1.41 14.90
C GLY A 204 -13.80 -1.08 13.53
N LEU A 205 -12.54 -1.48 13.30
CA LEU A 205 -11.88 -1.26 12.01
C LEU A 205 -12.45 -2.14 10.89
N ALA A 206 -12.87 -3.37 11.18
CA ALA A 206 -13.57 -4.22 10.21
C ALA A 206 -14.88 -3.58 9.73
N LEU A 207 -15.71 -3.10 10.66
CA LEU A 207 -16.98 -2.46 10.34
C LEU A 207 -16.78 -1.13 9.60
N ALA A 208 -15.80 -0.32 10.03
CA ALA A 208 -15.45 0.92 9.35
C ALA A 208 -15.01 0.67 7.91
N MET A 209 -14.16 -0.34 7.68
CA MET A 209 -13.66 -0.67 6.36
C MET A 209 -14.77 -1.14 5.41
N VAL A 210 -15.71 -1.97 5.89
CA VAL A 210 -16.90 -2.35 5.13
C VAL A 210 -17.77 -1.12 4.82
N ALA A 211 -18.06 -0.28 5.83
CA ALA A 211 -18.90 0.89 5.64
C ALA A 211 -18.30 1.86 4.60
N ILE A 212 -17.00 2.15 4.69
CA ILE A 212 -16.28 3.00 3.73
C ILE A 212 -16.35 2.38 2.33
N GLY A 213 -16.07 1.07 2.20
CA GLY A 213 -16.13 0.40 0.91
C GLY A 213 -17.51 0.48 0.26
N LEU A 214 -18.58 0.20 1.03
CA LEU A 214 -19.96 0.28 0.53
C LEU A 214 -20.36 1.71 0.13
N ILE A 215 -19.96 2.72 0.91
CA ILE A 215 -20.21 4.14 0.59
C ILE A 215 -19.52 4.52 -0.71
N LEU A 216 -18.24 4.17 -0.88
CA LEU A 216 -17.47 4.51 -2.07
C LEU A 216 -18.01 3.81 -3.33
N VAL A 217 -18.38 2.53 -3.22
CA VAL A 217 -19.03 1.80 -4.33
C VAL A 217 -20.37 2.44 -4.69
N ALA A 218 -21.19 2.83 -3.71
CA ALA A 218 -22.47 3.48 -3.96
C ALA A 218 -22.29 4.85 -4.65
N LEU A 219 -21.31 5.64 -4.21
CA LEU A 219 -20.98 6.93 -4.82
C LEU A 219 -20.50 6.76 -6.26
N ALA A 220 -19.56 5.84 -6.51
CA ALA A 220 -19.05 5.59 -7.85
C ALA A 220 -20.17 5.11 -8.79
N SER A 221 -21.02 4.20 -8.32
CA SER A 221 -22.19 3.72 -9.07
C SER A 221 -23.18 4.85 -9.39
N ALA A 222 -23.38 5.79 -8.47
CA ALA A 222 -24.27 6.95 -8.68
C ALA A 222 -23.71 7.96 -9.68
N LEU A 223 -22.38 8.05 -9.83
CA LEU A 223 -21.68 8.98 -10.72
C LEU A 223 -21.51 8.46 -12.15
N GLY A 224 -22.07 7.30 -12.47
CA GLY A 224 -22.02 6.72 -13.82
C GLY A 224 -21.13 5.49 -13.95
N GLY A 225 -20.48 5.08 -12.85
CA GLY A 225 -19.71 3.85 -12.81
C GLY A 225 -18.27 3.96 -13.26
#